data_AF-A0A399QJN9-F1
#
_entry.id   AF-A0A399QJN9-F1
#
_cell.length_a   1.000
_cell.length_b   1.000
_cell.length_c   1.000
_cell.angle_alpha   90.00
_cell.angle_beta   90.00
_cell.angle_gamma   90.00
#
_symmetry.space_group_name_H-M   'P 1'
#
loop_
_entity.id
_entity.type
_entity.pdbx_description
1 polymer ?
#
loop_
_entity_poly.entity_id
_entity_poly.type
_entity_poly.pdbx_seq_one_letter_code
_entity_poly.pdbx_strand_id
1 'polypeptide(L)'
;TGTGTADRTYYSSKTPYAPQGTAADLAPAPAGCAPVYTESVARHGSRALSSYKYDSLTTQVWEQARSEGALTTLGETLGPEVQKLTAANEKLGYGNLTGQGADQHRGIGARVVERLPTLFAGIDAGSDTVALESSGEARATASGKAFAEGLTRADPLLASHLPKDIAKDPDTLYFHKSAANADYRAYEDGPAVTAAVDAIYAQPRSHEAARRLLERVYTPAFVDRLAAGQYHFVDGGDGGTHVDDELDAAMMLYNLYIIAPDMTEEVSVDFDRYFSGDDADTEWFAYLLDSEDFYSKGPAFQGSDITYRMATPLLDDFLDSMDARLAGSSTAATFRFAHAETIIPFAALLGLPGSTQPVTPEAPYTYATNAWRGETVTPMAANVQWDVFRDASGRAIVRMLYDEKAIPFRAGCMPIAAGSLFYDVGEVRRCLTGAAVVDPGTTSPGASDPGRLPGSPAELTAADASAARGDTLAATGMSADELPFLAVLASALGAAGITAVGVVRRPRRE
;
A
#
# COMPACT_ATOMS: atom_id res chain seq x y z
N THR A 1 -18.24 26.33 -2.22
CA THR A 1 -18.52 26.73 -3.62
C THR A 1 -17.88 25.68 -4.50
N GLY A 2 -18.70 24.97 -5.28
CA GLY A 2 -18.33 23.72 -5.95
C GLY A 2 -17.10 23.84 -6.83
N THR A 3 -16.07 23.07 -6.50
CA THR A 3 -15.08 22.62 -7.47
C THR A 3 -15.77 21.57 -8.31
N GLY A 4 -15.87 21.83 -9.62
CA GLY A 4 -16.61 21.02 -10.57
C GLY A 4 -16.28 19.54 -10.45
N THR A 5 -17.29 18.73 -10.70
CA THR A 5 -17.15 17.36 -11.18
C THR A 5 -16.30 17.39 -12.46
N ALA A 6 -14.98 17.46 -12.31
CA ALA A 6 -14.12 16.78 -13.25
C ALA A 6 -14.54 15.31 -13.18
N ASP A 7 -14.78 14.67 -14.34
CA ASP A 7 -15.18 13.26 -14.43
C ASP A 7 -14.30 12.43 -13.49
N ARG A 8 -14.84 12.06 -12.33
CA ARG A 8 -14.11 11.20 -11.40
C ARG A 8 -14.07 9.85 -12.08
N THR A 9 -12.88 9.31 -12.25
CA THR A 9 -12.68 8.03 -12.91
C THR A 9 -12.92 6.84 -11.97
N TYR A 10 -13.12 7.11 -10.67
CA TYR A 10 -13.45 6.11 -9.66
C TYR A 10 -12.47 4.93 -9.68
N TYR A 11 -11.15 5.19 -9.70
CA TYR A 11 -10.12 4.15 -9.73
C TYR A 11 -9.81 3.54 -8.35
N SER A 12 -10.50 3.96 -7.29
CA SER A 12 -10.26 3.48 -5.91
C SER A 12 -8.75 3.58 -5.56
N SER A 13 -8.18 2.62 -4.82
CA SER A 13 -6.75 2.59 -4.49
C SER A 13 -5.82 2.31 -5.69
N LYS A 14 -6.33 2.26 -6.92
CA LYS A 14 -5.53 2.20 -8.16
C LYS A 14 -5.40 3.54 -8.88
N THR A 15 -5.91 4.62 -8.29
CA THR A 15 -5.69 5.96 -8.84
C THR A 15 -4.19 6.24 -9.03
N PRO A 16 -3.73 6.53 -10.26
CA PRO A 16 -2.35 6.93 -10.49
C PRO A 16 -1.99 8.18 -9.67
N TYR A 17 -0.75 8.25 -9.21
CA TYR A 17 -0.31 9.36 -8.37
C TYR A 17 -0.33 10.69 -9.12
N ALA A 18 -0.82 11.73 -8.45
CA ALA A 18 -0.56 13.11 -8.80
C ALA A 18 -0.24 13.90 -7.52
N PRO A 19 0.83 14.73 -7.52
CA PRO A 19 1.16 15.56 -6.37
C PRO A 19 0.01 16.51 -6.06
N GLN A 20 -0.40 16.59 -4.79
CA GLN A 20 -1.48 17.47 -4.34
C GLN A 20 -1.01 18.88 -3.98
N GLY A 21 0.29 19.14 -4.06
CA GLY A 21 0.93 20.42 -3.81
C GLY A 21 2.31 20.49 -4.44
N THR A 22 2.86 21.70 -4.49
CA THR A 22 4.20 22.01 -5.00
C THR A 22 5.04 22.71 -3.94
N ALA A 23 6.35 22.80 -4.15
CA ALA A 23 7.24 23.55 -3.26
C ALA A 23 6.81 25.03 -3.12
N ALA A 24 6.22 25.61 -4.16
CA ALA A 24 5.72 26.99 -4.17
C ALA A 24 4.48 27.20 -3.28
N ASP A 25 3.72 26.15 -2.98
CA ASP A 25 2.52 26.23 -2.13
C ASP A 25 2.86 26.25 -0.63
N LEU A 26 4.12 25.95 -0.26
CA LEU A 26 4.52 25.77 1.12
C LEU A 26 4.81 27.11 1.80
N ALA A 27 4.21 27.30 2.98
CA ALA A 27 4.60 28.40 3.85
C ALA A 27 6.09 28.29 4.22
N PRO A 28 6.85 29.40 4.21
CA PRO A 28 8.23 29.41 4.65
C PRO A 28 8.31 29.03 6.13
N ALA A 29 9.42 28.39 6.51
CA ALA A 29 9.71 28.17 7.93
C ALA A 29 9.80 29.51 8.68
N PRO A 30 9.42 29.55 9.98
CA PRO A 30 9.63 30.71 10.83
C PRO A 30 11.06 31.26 10.74
N ALA A 31 11.20 32.59 10.88
CA ALA A 31 12.49 33.26 10.78
C ALA A 31 13.53 32.62 11.73
N GLY A 32 14.71 32.30 11.19
CA GLY A 32 15.80 31.67 11.93
C GLY A 32 15.75 30.14 11.99
N CYS A 33 14.67 29.50 11.53
CA CYS A 33 14.61 28.04 11.39
C CYS A 33 15.15 27.61 10.01
N ALA A 34 16.12 26.69 10.00
CA ALA A 34 16.65 26.08 8.78
C ALA A 34 16.32 24.58 8.76
N PRO A 35 16.06 23.95 7.59
CA PRO A 35 15.79 22.52 7.51
C PRO A 35 17.04 21.74 7.90
N VAL A 36 16.85 20.73 8.76
CA VAL A 36 17.94 19.87 9.26
C VAL A 36 17.70 18.39 9.01
N TYR A 37 16.46 18.00 8.71
CA TYR A 37 16.06 16.62 8.46
C TYR A 37 14.81 16.57 7.57
N THR A 38 14.67 15.51 6.79
CA THR A 38 13.41 15.16 6.14
C THR A 38 13.23 13.65 6.10
N GLU A 39 12.00 13.18 6.19
CA GLU A 39 11.72 11.77 6.08
C GLU A 39 10.39 11.50 5.39
N SER A 40 10.23 10.29 4.86
CA SER A 40 8.95 9.86 4.32
C SER A 40 8.70 8.36 4.41
N VAL A 41 7.43 8.00 4.29
CA VAL A 41 6.98 6.67 3.88
C VAL A 41 6.11 6.84 2.66
N ALA A 42 6.37 6.03 1.63
CA ALA A 42 5.61 6.03 0.39
C ALA A 42 5.17 4.59 0.06
N ARG A 43 3.92 4.44 -0.39
CA ARG A 43 3.49 3.27 -1.14
C ARG A 43 4.34 3.12 -2.39
N HIS A 44 4.54 1.91 -2.88
CA HIS A 44 5.05 1.69 -4.23
C HIS A 44 4.22 2.45 -5.29
N GLY A 45 4.85 2.75 -6.43
CA GLY A 45 4.18 3.39 -7.56
C GLY A 45 3.22 2.45 -8.30
N SER A 46 2.64 2.94 -9.39
CA SER A 46 1.81 2.16 -10.30
C SER A 46 2.48 0.84 -10.71
N ARG A 47 1.68 -0.22 -10.82
CA ARG A 47 2.18 -1.59 -10.98
C ARG A 47 1.32 -2.41 -11.91
N ALA A 48 1.89 -3.50 -12.41
CA ALA A 48 1.17 -4.59 -13.06
C ALA A 48 0.11 -5.21 -12.14
N LEU A 49 -0.81 -5.98 -12.72
CA LEU A 49 -1.71 -6.90 -12.01
C LEU A 49 -0.92 -7.75 -11.02
N SER A 50 -1.46 -8.01 -9.83
CA SER A 50 -0.70 -8.72 -8.78
C SER A 50 -0.42 -10.18 -9.12
N SER A 51 -1.32 -10.81 -9.86
CA SER A 51 -1.26 -12.21 -10.29
C SER A 51 -2.17 -12.41 -11.51
N TYR A 52 -1.99 -13.55 -12.20
CA TYR A 52 -2.83 -13.94 -13.33
C TYR A 52 -4.21 -14.38 -12.83
N LYS A 53 -5.13 -13.42 -12.73
CA LYS A 53 -6.37 -13.56 -11.95
C LYS A 53 -7.55 -12.88 -12.60
N TYR A 54 -7.61 -11.55 -12.52
CA TYR A 54 -8.72 -10.76 -13.07
C TYR A 54 -8.82 -10.90 -14.59
N ASP A 55 -7.67 -10.91 -15.25
CA ASP A 55 -7.54 -11.06 -16.69
C ASP A 55 -7.78 -12.50 -17.14
N SER A 56 -7.31 -13.48 -16.38
CA SER A 56 -7.66 -14.89 -16.57
C SER A 56 -9.18 -15.11 -16.49
N LEU A 57 -9.82 -14.66 -15.41
CA LEU A 57 -11.25 -14.85 -15.18
C LEU A 57 -12.11 -14.09 -16.20
N THR A 58 -11.73 -12.85 -16.54
CA THR A 58 -12.43 -12.08 -17.59
C THR A 58 -12.31 -12.78 -18.95
N THR A 59 -11.15 -13.36 -19.26
CA THR A 59 -10.95 -14.16 -20.48
C THR A 59 -11.86 -15.39 -20.49
N GLN A 60 -11.94 -16.13 -19.39
CA GLN A 60 -12.78 -17.33 -19.30
C GLN A 60 -14.28 -17.01 -19.49
N VAL A 61 -14.80 -15.96 -18.82
CA VAL A 61 -16.19 -15.51 -18.99
C VAL A 61 -16.45 -15.08 -20.44
N TRP A 62 -15.51 -14.32 -21.03
CA TRP A 62 -15.61 -13.88 -22.41
C TRP A 62 -15.59 -15.04 -23.41
N GLU A 63 -14.72 -16.04 -23.23
CA GLU A 63 -14.64 -17.23 -24.06
C GLU A 63 -15.91 -18.07 -23.96
N GLN A 64 -16.48 -18.21 -22.76
CA GLN A 64 -17.75 -18.88 -22.56
C GLN A 64 -18.88 -18.17 -23.32
N ALA A 65 -19.00 -16.85 -23.16
CA ALA A 65 -19.99 -16.04 -23.89
C ALA A 65 -19.82 -16.15 -25.41
N ARG A 66 -18.57 -16.12 -25.90
CA ARG A 66 -18.24 -16.30 -27.32
C ARG A 66 -18.69 -17.66 -27.85
N SER A 67 -18.44 -18.73 -27.09
CA SER A 67 -18.81 -20.10 -27.47
C SER A 67 -20.32 -20.29 -27.62
N GLU A 68 -21.10 -19.48 -26.90
CA GLU A 68 -22.56 -19.48 -26.90
C GLU A 68 -23.17 -18.46 -27.87
N GLY A 69 -22.34 -17.72 -28.62
CA GLY A 69 -22.81 -16.65 -29.51
C GLY A 69 -23.46 -15.48 -28.76
N ALA A 70 -23.03 -15.24 -27.52
CA ALA A 70 -23.64 -14.31 -26.58
C ALA A 70 -22.89 -12.97 -26.44
N LEU A 71 -21.90 -12.68 -27.30
CA LEU A 71 -21.21 -11.38 -27.31
C LEU A 71 -22.08 -10.32 -28.01
N THR A 72 -22.09 -9.10 -27.46
CA THR A 72 -22.58 -7.92 -28.19
C THR A 72 -21.49 -7.43 -29.16
N THR A 73 -21.82 -6.45 -30.01
CA THR A 73 -20.80 -5.77 -30.84
C THR A 73 -19.67 -5.14 -30.01
N LEU A 74 -19.98 -4.59 -28.83
CA LEU A 74 -18.96 -4.08 -27.92
C LEU A 74 -18.19 -5.25 -27.27
N GLY A 75 -18.88 -6.34 -26.91
CA GLY A 75 -18.28 -7.52 -26.30
C GLY A 75 -17.25 -8.23 -27.17
N GLU A 76 -17.41 -8.21 -28.49
CA GLU A 76 -16.40 -8.71 -29.44
C GLU A 76 -15.06 -7.97 -29.31
N THR A 77 -15.06 -6.73 -28.79
CA THR A 77 -13.83 -5.96 -28.58
C THR A 77 -13.11 -6.26 -27.26
N LEU A 78 -13.78 -6.90 -26.29
CA LEU A 78 -13.23 -7.14 -24.95
C LEU A 78 -12.05 -8.12 -24.95
N GLY A 79 -12.23 -9.30 -25.56
CA GLY A 79 -11.18 -10.33 -25.59
C GLY A 79 -9.82 -9.82 -26.08
N PRO A 80 -9.74 -9.12 -27.23
CA PRO A 80 -8.49 -8.53 -27.71
C PRO A 80 -7.84 -7.51 -26.75
N GLU A 81 -8.63 -6.70 -26.05
CA GLU A 81 -8.10 -5.74 -25.05
C GLU A 81 -7.52 -6.47 -23.83
N VAL A 82 -8.23 -7.49 -23.32
CA VAL A 82 -7.74 -8.33 -22.21
C VAL A 82 -6.45 -9.05 -22.60
N GLN A 83 -6.38 -9.61 -23.80
CA GLN A 83 -5.16 -10.30 -24.30
C GLN A 83 -3.94 -9.38 -24.35
N LYS A 84 -4.09 -8.13 -24.80
CA LYS A 84 -3.00 -7.14 -24.79
C LYS A 84 -2.51 -6.88 -23.37
N LEU A 85 -3.45 -6.67 -22.44
CA LEU A 85 -3.14 -6.41 -21.03
C LEU A 85 -2.46 -7.62 -20.38
N THR A 86 -2.95 -8.84 -20.58
CA THR A 86 -2.32 -10.08 -20.09
C THR A 86 -0.90 -10.23 -20.64
N ALA A 87 -0.68 -10.05 -21.94
CA ALA A 87 0.66 -10.13 -22.54
C ALA A 87 1.63 -9.08 -21.97
N ALA A 88 1.13 -7.88 -21.66
CA ALA A 88 1.93 -6.84 -21.00
C ALA A 88 2.30 -7.23 -19.56
N ASN A 89 1.37 -7.82 -18.81
CA ASN A 89 1.62 -8.33 -17.46
C ASN A 89 2.60 -9.51 -17.45
N GLU A 90 2.49 -10.45 -18.39
CA GLU A 90 3.44 -11.55 -18.54
C GLU A 90 4.85 -11.06 -18.88
N LYS A 91 4.94 -10.06 -19.78
CA LYS A 91 6.22 -9.47 -20.20
C LYS A 91 6.90 -8.69 -19.08
N LEU A 92 6.15 -7.87 -18.34
CA LEU A 92 6.68 -7.08 -17.22
C LEU A 92 6.91 -7.96 -15.98
N GLY A 93 6.11 -9.02 -15.83
CA GLY A 93 5.97 -9.83 -14.62
C GLY A 93 4.86 -9.27 -13.71
N TYR A 94 3.92 -10.14 -13.34
CA TYR A 94 2.83 -9.78 -12.42
C TYR A 94 3.39 -9.23 -11.10
N GLY A 95 2.78 -8.15 -10.61
CA GLY A 95 3.09 -7.45 -9.37
C GLY A 95 4.26 -6.48 -9.47
N ASN A 96 4.99 -6.45 -10.59
CA ASN A 96 6.13 -5.56 -10.77
C ASN A 96 5.72 -4.11 -11.03
N LEU A 97 6.64 -3.20 -10.70
CA LEU A 97 6.49 -1.75 -10.92
C LEU A 97 6.45 -1.44 -12.42
N THR A 98 5.54 -0.55 -12.84
CA THR A 98 5.46 -0.07 -14.23
C THR A 98 6.41 1.09 -14.47
N GLY A 99 6.63 1.46 -15.74
CA GLY A 99 7.37 2.66 -16.11
C GLY A 99 6.75 3.91 -15.49
N GLN A 100 5.42 4.02 -15.53
CA GLN A 100 4.68 5.09 -14.86
C GLN A 100 4.94 5.11 -13.34
N GLY A 101 4.93 3.93 -12.69
CA GLY A 101 5.25 3.83 -11.26
C GLY A 101 6.68 4.28 -10.92
N ALA A 102 7.64 3.99 -11.80
CA ALA A 102 9.00 4.50 -11.68
C ALA A 102 9.06 6.02 -11.89
N ASP A 103 8.31 6.57 -12.85
CA ASP A 103 8.19 8.02 -13.08
C ASP A 103 7.60 8.76 -11.88
N GLN A 104 6.57 8.21 -11.24
CA GLN A 104 5.99 8.76 -10.02
C GLN A 104 7.04 8.94 -8.93
N HIS A 105 7.82 7.89 -8.63
CA HIS A 105 8.86 7.96 -7.60
C HIS A 105 10.06 8.82 -7.99
N ARG A 106 10.49 8.79 -9.26
CA ARG A 106 11.50 9.74 -9.77
C ARG A 106 11.05 11.18 -9.57
N GLY A 107 9.79 11.47 -9.83
CA GLY A 107 9.19 12.79 -9.59
C GLY A 107 9.19 13.18 -8.12
N ILE A 108 8.74 12.30 -7.21
CA ILE A 108 8.72 12.58 -5.77
C ILE A 108 10.16 12.82 -5.25
N GLY A 109 11.13 12.00 -5.69
CA GLY A 109 12.54 12.16 -5.36
C GLY A 109 13.11 13.51 -5.82
N ALA A 110 12.82 13.94 -7.04
CA ALA A 110 13.26 15.24 -7.51
C ALA A 110 12.63 16.41 -6.73
N ARG A 111 11.34 16.32 -6.42
CA ARG A 111 10.60 17.40 -5.74
C ARG A 111 11.00 17.59 -4.27
N VAL A 112 11.50 16.57 -3.58
CA VAL A 112 12.02 16.78 -2.21
C VAL A 112 13.30 17.62 -2.22
N VAL A 113 14.16 17.48 -3.24
CA VAL A 113 15.35 18.33 -3.42
C VAL A 113 14.95 19.77 -3.74
N GLU A 114 13.96 19.96 -4.64
CA GLU A 114 13.38 21.27 -4.94
C GLU A 114 12.76 21.93 -3.69
N ARG A 115 12.10 21.13 -2.85
CA ARG A 115 11.43 21.59 -1.64
C ARG A 115 12.39 22.04 -0.54
N LEU A 116 13.54 21.37 -0.39
CA LEU A 116 14.50 21.57 0.70
C LEU A 116 15.93 21.83 0.19
N PRO A 117 16.15 22.83 -0.68
CA PRO A 117 17.41 22.99 -1.40
C PRO A 117 18.60 23.21 -0.47
N THR A 118 18.41 23.90 0.67
CA THR A 118 19.48 24.15 1.64
C THR A 118 19.86 22.92 2.45
N LEU A 119 18.92 21.98 2.68
CA LEU A 119 19.22 20.71 3.33
C LEU A 119 20.11 19.86 2.42
N PHE A 120 19.71 19.67 1.16
CA PHE A 120 20.44 18.82 0.22
C PHE A 120 21.79 19.43 -0.21
N ALA A 121 21.89 20.75 -0.36
CA ALA A 121 23.19 21.41 -0.55
C ALA A 121 24.13 21.21 0.66
N GLY A 122 23.57 21.14 1.87
CA GLY A 122 24.33 20.82 3.08
C GLY A 122 24.80 19.37 3.13
N ILE A 123 23.97 18.43 2.65
CA ILE A 123 24.34 17.01 2.48
C ILE A 123 25.48 16.89 1.48
N ASP A 124 25.31 17.44 0.28
CA ASP A 124 26.32 17.45 -0.79
C ASP A 124 27.69 17.95 -0.29
N ALA A 125 27.72 19.14 0.31
CA ALA A 125 28.95 19.76 0.79
C ALA A 125 29.57 19.09 2.04
N GLY A 126 28.83 18.20 2.70
CA GLY A 126 29.15 17.64 4.00
C GLY A 126 29.49 16.15 3.99
N SER A 127 29.23 15.49 5.11
CA SER A 127 29.33 14.04 5.28
C SER A 127 28.03 13.41 5.77
N ASP A 128 26.94 14.18 5.71
CA ASP A 128 25.61 13.68 6.06
C ASP A 128 25.16 12.65 5.01
N THR A 129 24.38 11.67 5.43
CA THR A 129 23.91 10.58 4.56
C THR A 129 22.40 10.60 4.39
N VAL A 130 21.92 9.95 3.33
CA VAL A 130 20.51 9.64 3.11
C VAL A 130 20.30 8.14 3.38
N ALA A 131 19.28 7.77 4.14
CA ALA A 131 18.84 6.40 4.34
C ALA A 131 17.69 6.07 3.38
N LEU A 132 17.74 4.88 2.77
CA LEU A 132 16.68 4.33 1.93
C LEU A 132 16.29 2.95 2.44
N GLU A 133 15.00 2.78 2.72
CA GLU A 133 14.46 1.57 3.34
C GLU A 133 13.24 1.07 2.57
N SER A 134 13.01 -0.23 2.57
CA SER A 134 11.81 -0.82 2.00
C SER A 134 11.34 -2.01 2.81
N SER A 135 10.07 -2.39 2.64
CA SER A 135 9.55 -3.67 3.14
C SER A 135 10.31 -4.91 2.65
N GLY A 136 11.18 -4.78 1.65
CA GLY A 136 11.89 -5.88 1.00
C GLY A 136 11.12 -6.53 -0.16
N GLU A 137 9.85 -6.18 -0.34
CA GLU A 137 9.07 -6.54 -1.53
C GLU A 137 9.66 -5.89 -2.79
N ALA A 138 9.70 -6.64 -3.90
CA ALA A 138 10.40 -6.24 -5.11
C ALA A 138 9.91 -4.88 -5.66
N ARG A 139 8.59 -4.67 -5.73
CA ARG A 139 7.97 -3.42 -6.20
C ARG A 139 8.26 -2.21 -5.31
N ALA A 140 8.32 -2.41 -4.00
CA ALA A 140 8.65 -1.36 -3.04
C ALA A 140 10.14 -1.00 -3.12
N THR A 141 11.00 -2.02 -3.23
CA THR A 141 12.45 -1.82 -3.46
C THR A 141 12.70 -1.11 -4.80
N ALA A 142 12.04 -1.50 -5.88
CA ALA A 142 12.16 -0.86 -7.19
C ALA A 142 11.68 0.61 -7.16
N SER A 143 10.62 0.89 -6.40
CA SER A 143 10.12 2.26 -6.17
C SER A 143 11.17 3.12 -5.48
N GLY A 144 11.85 2.59 -4.46
CA GLY A 144 12.93 3.31 -3.80
C GLY A 144 14.15 3.55 -4.69
N LYS A 145 14.46 2.63 -5.60
CA LYS A 145 15.53 2.84 -6.60
C LYS A 145 15.17 3.96 -7.56
N ALA A 146 13.93 3.97 -8.06
CA ALA A 146 13.44 5.06 -8.91
C ALA A 146 13.44 6.41 -8.16
N PHE A 147 13.08 6.43 -6.87
CA PHE A 147 13.19 7.62 -6.05
C PHE A 147 14.64 8.12 -5.92
N ALA A 148 15.59 7.23 -5.69
CA ALA A 148 17.02 7.56 -5.63
C ALA A 148 17.55 8.12 -6.97
N GLU A 149 17.07 7.60 -8.10
CA GLU A 149 17.30 8.21 -9.41
C GLU A 149 16.72 9.64 -9.49
N GLY A 150 15.54 9.86 -8.92
CA GLY A 150 14.95 11.20 -8.80
C GLY A 150 15.83 12.19 -8.05
N LEU A 151 16.35 11.78 -6.88
CA LEU A 151 17.28 12.57 -6.08
C LEU A 151 18.53 12.94 -6.90
N THR A 152 19.18 11.94 -7.51
CA THR A 152 20.43 12.12 -8.25
C THR A 152 20.28 12.86 -9.58
N ARG A 153 19.09 12.84 -10.20
CA ARG A 153 18.79 13.68 -11.37
C ARG A 153 18.62 15.15 -10.97
N ALA A 154 18.05 15.41 -9.79
CA ALA A 154 17.91 16.77 -9.27
C ALA A 154 19.25 17.35 -8.77
N ASP A 155 20.05 16.52 -8.09
CA ASP A 155 21.41 16.86 -7.66
C ASP A 155 22.34 15.63 -7.80
N PRO A 156 23.18 15.58 -8.84
CA PRO A 156 24.09 14.45 -9.09
C PRO A 156 25.10 14.17 -7.97
N LEU A 157 25.41 15.15 -7.14
CA LEU A 157 26.40 14.99 -6.07
C LEU A 157 25.83 14.20 -4.88
N LEU A 158 24.51 14.08 -4.76
CA LEU A 158 23.86 13.20 -3.78
C LEU A 158 24.21 11.72 -3.97
N ALA A 159 24.70 11.31 -5.13
CA ALA A 159 25.04 9.92 -5.42
C ALA A 159 26.06 9.32 -4.43
N SER A 160 27.01 10.13 -3.91
CA SER A 160 27.98 9.67 -2.91
C SER A 160 27.43 9.54 -1.49
N HIS A 161 26.24 10.10 -1.25
CA HIS A 161 25.58 10.15 0.06
C HIS A 161 24.44 9.13 0.20
N LEU A 162 24.11 8.44 -0.90
CA LEU A 162 23.11 7.39 -0.96
C LEU A 162 23.72 6.01 -0.63
N PRO A 163 22.94 5.11 -0.03
CA PRO A 163 23.40 3.75 0.22
C PRO A 163 23.47 2.99 -1.11
N LYS A 164 24.38 2.01 -1.20
CA LYS A 164 24.49 1.15 -2.39
C LYS A 164 23.24 0.30 -2.62
N ASP A 165 22.66 -0.18 -1.52
CA ASP A 165 21.47 -1.01 -1.49
C ASP A 165 20.41 -0.37 -0.61
N ILE A 166 19.15 -0.66 -0.90
CA ILE A 166 18.01 -0.24 -0.06
C ILE A 166 17.88 -1.23 1.08
N ALA A 167 17.93 -0.73 2.31
CA ALA A 167 17.78 -1.55 3.52
C ALA A 167 16.38 -2.17 3.56
N LYS A 168 16.29 -3.40 4.08
CA LYS A 168 15.01 -4.08 4.27
C LYS A 168 14.59 -3.93 5.72
N ASP A 169 13.40 -3.40 5.92
CA ASP A 169 12.79 -3.27 7.24
C ASP A 169 11.30 -3.67 7.18
N PRO A 170 11.00 -4.97 7.18
CA PRO A 170 9.61 -5.44 7.22
C PRO A 170 8.93 -5.19 8.56
N ASP A 171 9.68 -4.91 9.64
CA ASP A 171 9.10 -4.69 10.96
C ASP A 171 8.37 -3.34 11.02
N THR A 172 8.91 -2.31 10.35
CA THR A 172 8.25 -1.00 10.21
C THR A 172 7.43 -0.85 8.91
N LEU A 173 7.75 -1.61 7.85
CA LEU A 173 7.14 -1.41 6.52
C LEU A 173 6.27 -2.58 6.02
N TYR A 174 6.17 -3.66 6.78
CA TYR A 174 5.36 -4.84 6.47
C TYR A 174 4.66 -5.43 7.71
N PHE A 175 4.43 -4.61 8.72
CA PHE A 175 3.89 -5.00 10.04
C PHE A 175 2.58 -5.80 9.98
N HIS A 176 1.73 -5.62 8.97
CA HIS A 176 0.45 -6.30 8.85
C HIS A 176 0.57 -7.83 8.68
N LYS A 177 1.73 -8.34 8.25
CA LYS A 177 2.03 -9.78 8.23
C LYS A 177 2.88 -10.25 9.40
N SER A 178 3.29 -9.36 10.29
CA SER A 178 4.10 -9.71 11.46
C SER A 178 3.34 -10.66 12.41
N ALA A 179 4.06 -11.56 13.06
CA ALA A 179 3.51 -12.40 14.12
C ALA A 179 3.03 -11.58 15.32
N ALA A 180 3.59 -10.38 15.54
CA ALA A 180 3.16 -9.45 16.58
C ALA A 180 1.73 -8.94 16.37
N ASN A 181 1.23 -8.94 15.13
CA ASN A 181 -0.11 -8.50 14.74
C ASN A 181 -1.02 -9.69 14.37
N ALA A 182 -0.87 -10.82 15.07
CA ALA A 182 -1.67 -12.02 14.83
C ALA A 182 -3.18 -11.80 15.08
N ASP A 183 -3.51 -10.87 15.98
CA ASP A 183 -4.87 -10.41 16.24
C ASP A 183 -5.48 -9.67 15.05
N TYR A 184 -4.75 -8.75 14.43
CA TYR A 184 -5.13 -8.09 13.18
C TYR A 184 -5.33 -9.11 12.06
N ARG A 185 -4.40 -10.07 11.91
CA ARG A 185 -4.50 -11.12 10.89
C ARG A 185 -5.72 -12.03 11.08
N ALA A 186 -6.14 -12.25 12.32
CA ALA A 186 -7.39 -12.96 12.61
C ALA A 186 -8.63 -12.07 12.38
N TYR A 187 -8.49 -10.75 12.53
CA TYR A 187 -9.53 -9.77 12.31
C TYR A 187 -9.80 -9.50 10.82
N GLU A 188 -8.76 -9.37 9.98
CA GLU A 188 -8.88 -8.96 8.57
C GLU A 188 -9.79 -9.91 7.77
N ASP A 189 -9.72 -11.21 8.08
CA ASP A 189 -10.57 -12.27 7.52
C ASP A 189 -11.67 -12.73 8.51
N GLY A 190 -11.96 -11.91 9.52
CA GLY A 190 -12.86 -12.24 10.62
C GLY A 190 -14.34 -12.02 10.30
N PRO A 191 -15.26 -12.66 11.05
CA PRO A 191 -16.69 -12.68 10.73
C PRO A 191 -17.35 -11.29 10.73
N ALA A 192 -16.85 -10.34 11.52
CA ALA A 192 -17.39 -8.98 11.55
C ALA A 192 -17.07 -8.21 10.26
N VAL A 193 -15.83 -8.31 9.76
CA VAL A 193 -15.40 -7.70 8.50
C VAL A 193 -16.15 -8.36 7.35
N THR A 194 -16.13 -9.70 7.29
CA THR A 194 -16.88 -10.51 6.32
C THR A 194 -18.35 -10.10 6.27
N ALA A 195 -19.05 -10.08 7.40
CA ALA A 195 -20.48 -9.74 7.43
C ALA A 195 -20.77 -8.31 6.95
N ALA A 196 -19.90 -7.34 7.28
CA ALA A 196 -20.09 -5.95 6.87
C ALA A 196 -19.86 -5.75 5.37
N VAL A 197 -18.80 -6.34 4.82
CA VAL A 197 -18.49 -6.31 3.39
C VAL A 197 -19.55 -7.08 2.60
N ASP A 198 -19.91 -8.30 3.02
CA ASP A 198 -20.93 -9.11 2.36
C ASP A 198 -22.29 -8.40 2.33
N ALA A 199 -22.68 -7.73 3.43
CA ALA A 199 -23.91 -6.94 3.46
C ALA A 199 -23.91 -5.80 2.45
N ILE A 200 -22.75 -5.20 2.17
CA ILE A 200 -22.60 -4.15 1.15
C ILE A 200 -22.69 -4.76 -0.26
N TYR A 201 -21.96 -5.83 -0.52
CA TYR A 201 -21.97 -6.52 -1.81
C TYR A 201 -23.35 -7.10 -2.15
N ALA A 202 -24.07 -7.64 -1.17
CA ALA A 202 -25.40 -8.23 -1.35
C ALA A 202 -26.53 -7.21 -1.58
N GLN A 203 -26.24 -5.90 -1.59
CA GLN A 203 -27.25 -4.89 -1.90
C GLN A 203 -27.79 -5.06 -3.33
N PRO A 204 -29.11 -4.88 -3.56
CA PRO A 204 -29.69 -4.95 -4.91
C PRO A 204 -28.97 -4.06 -5.93
N ARG A 205 -28.51 -2.89 -5.47
CA ARG A 205 -27.75 -1.93 -6.27
C ARG A 205 -26.48 -2.53 -6.92
N SER A 206 -25.80 -3.46 -6.24
CA SER A 206 -24.59 -4.13 -6.74
C SER A 206 -24.91 -5.02 -7.93
N HIS A 207 -25.94 -5.86 -7.80
CA HIS A 207 -26.42 -6.74 -8.86
C HIS A 207 -26.99 -5.94 -10.04
N GLU A 208 -27.69 -4.85 -9.77
CA GLU A 208 -28.19 -3.93 -10.80
C GLU A 208 -27.06 -3.25 -11.59
N ALA A 209 -25.99 -2.79 -10.91
CA ALA A 209 -24.81 -2.22 -11.55
C ALA A 209 -24.10 -3.26 -12.42
N ALA A 210 -23.85 -4.44 -11.84
CA ALA A 210 -23.19 -5.55 -12.50
C ALA A 210 -23.94 -5.96 -13.77
N ARG A 211 -25.26 -6.11 -13.68
CA ARG A 211 -26.10 -6.45 -14.82
C ARG A 211 -26.01 -5.40 -15.92
N ARG A 212 -26.12 -4.11 -15.60
CA ARG A 212 -26.03 -3.03 -16.61
C ARG A 212 -24.66 -2.98 -17.28
N LEU A 213 -23.57 -3.14 -16.52
CA LEU A 213 -22.23 -3.24 -17.09
C LEU A 213 -22.13 -4.43 -18.05
N LEU A 214 -22.53 -5.62 -17.59
CA LEU A 214 -22.36 -6.86 -18.34
C LEU A 214 -23.27 -6.95 -19.56
N GLU A 215 -24.50 -6.42 -19.52
CA GLU A 215 -25.41 -6.39 -20.69
C GLU A 215 -24.93 -5.48 -21.82
N ARG A 216 -23.93 -4.62 -21.58
CA ARG A 216 -23.22 -3.90 -22.65
C ARG A 216 -22.31 -4.82 -23.44
N VAL A 217 -21.76 -5.86 -22.80
CA VAL A 217 -20.72 -6.76 -23.34
C VAL A 217 -21.32 -8.11 -23.76
N TYR A 218 -22.34 -8.58 -23.05
CA TYR A 218 -22.97 -9.87 -23.23
C TYR A 218 -24.48 -9.75 -23.45
N THR A 219 -25.11 -10.74 -24.08
CA THR A 219 -26.57 -10.78 -24.21
C THR A 219 -27.25 -10.94 -22.85
N PRO A 220 -28.46 -10.38 -22.63
CA PRO A 220 -29.20 -10.54 -21.39
C PRO A 220 -29.38 -12.00 -20.95
N ALA A 221 -29.61 -12.92 -21.89
CA ALA A 221 -29.77 -14.33 -21.60
C ALA A 221 -28.50 -15.00 -21.03
N PHE A 222 -27.30 -14.53 -21.40
CA PHE A 222 -26.05 -15.01 -20.82
C PHE A 222 -25.84 -14.43 -19.42
N VAL A 223 -26.13 -13.15 -19.22
CA VAL A 223 -26.08 -12.50 -17.91
C VAL A 223 -27.08 -13.15 -16.93
N ASP A 224 -28.27 -13.56 -17.40
CA ASP A 224 -29.22 -14.34 -16.61
C ASP A 224 -28.64 -15.67 -16.11
N ARG A 225 -27.84 -16.36 -16.94
CA ARG A 225 -27.19 -17.62 -16.56
C ARG A 225 -26.05 -17.42 -15.58
N LEU A 226 -25.25 -16.35 -15.74
CA LEU A 226 -24.28 -15.92 -14.73
C LEU A 226 -24.97 -15.66 -13.39
N ALA A 227 -26.01 -14.82 -13.38
CA ALA A 227 -26.73 -14.48 -12.15
C ALA A 227 -27.44 -15.66 -11.49
N ALA A 228 -27.79 -16.68 -12.27
CA ALA A 228 -28.35 -17.93 -11.77
C ALA A 228 -27.29 -18.94 -11.28
N GLY A 229 -26.00 -18.58 -11.29
CA GLY A 229 -24.89 -19.44 -10.84
C GLY A 229 -24.66 -20.67 -11.73
N GLN A 230 -24.97 -20.58 -13.02
CA GLN A 230 -24.81 -21.72 -13.95
C GLN A 230 -23.37 -21.96 -14.39
N TYR A 231 -22.48 -21.00 -14.12
CA TYR A 231 -21.06 -21.09 -14.42
C TYR A 231 -20.24 -21.02 -13.15
N HIS A 232 -19.07 -21.64 -13.19
CA HIS A 232 -18.06 -21.54 -12.15
C HIS A 232 -16.70 -21.44 -12.84
N PHE A 233 -16.02 -20.32 -12.63
CA PHE A 233 -14.66 -20.09 -13.13
C PHE A 233 -13.69 -19.99 -11.98
N VAL A 234 -12.46 -20.46 -12.20
CA VAL A 234 -11.37 -20.44 -11.22
C VAL A 234 -10.22 -19.68 -11.84
N ASP A 235 -9.54 -18.83 -11.06
CA ASP A 235 -8.40 -18.09 -11.60
C ASP A 235 -7.27 -19.00 -12.10
N GLY A 236 -6.49 -18.49 -13.06
CA GLY A 236 -5.33 -19.19 -13.61
C GLY A 236 -4.07 -19.13 -12.74
N GLY A 237 -4.16 -18.57 -11.53
CA GLY A 237 -3.06 -18.35 -10.60
C GLY A 237 -3.03 -19.42 -9.50
N ASP A 238 -3.40 -19.05 -8.28
CA ASP A 238 -3.41 -19.95 -7.12
C ASP A 238 -4.73 -20.69 -6.93
N GLY A 239 -5.75 -20.37 -7.75
CA GLY A 239 -7.09 -20.93 -7.69
C GLY A 239 -7.91 -20.44 -6.50
N GLY A 240 -7.52 -19.34 -5.86
CA GLY A 240 -8.19 -18.77 -4.70
C GLY A 240 -9.32 -17.80 -5.01
N THR A 241 -9.43 -17.32 -6.25
CA THR A 241 -10.49 -16.41 -6.73
C THR A 241 -11.35 -17.11 -7.78
N HIS A 242 -12.65 -16.81 -7.71
CA HIS A 242 -13.66 -17.44 -8.54
C HIS A 242 -14.60 -16.39 -9.15
N VAL A 243 -15.32 -16.79 -10.19
CA VAL A 243 -16.51 -16.10 -10.68
C VAL A 243 -17.66 -17.08 -10.61
N ASP A 244 -18.59 -16.83 -9.69
CA ASP A 244 -19.76 -17.67 -9.44
C ASP A 244 -21.07 -16.97 -9.86
N ASP A 245 -21.07 -15.64 -9.95
CA ASP A 245 -22.24 -14.85 -10.38
C ASP A 245 -21.87 -13.65 -11.29
N GLU A 246 -22.88 -12.86 -11.65
CA GLU A 246 -22.73 -11.67 -12.48
C GLU A 246 -21.98 -10.54 -11.77
N LEU A 247 -22.10 -10.44 -10.44
CA LEU A 247 -21.37 -9.43 -9.66
C LEU A 247 -19.88 -9.74 -9.65
N ASP A 248 -19.49 -10.99 -9.44
CA ASP A 248 -18.10 -11.42 -9.51
C ASP A 248 -17.50 -11.10 -10.88
N ALA A 249 -18.21 -11.45 -11.96
CA ALA A 249 -17.77 -11.19 -13.34
C ALA A 249 -17.60 -9.68 -13.61
N ALA A 250 -18.53 -8.86 -13.14
CA ALA A 250 -18.44 -7.40 -13.25
C ALA A 250 -17.23 -6.84 -12.48
N MET A 251 -16.96 -7.36 -11.28
CA MET A 251 -15.80 -6.96 -10.48
C MET A 251 -14.47 -7.38 -11.11
N MET A 252 -14.39 -8.52 -11.81
CA MET A 252 -13.18 -8.89 -12.57
C MET A 252 -12.90 -7.88 -13.68
N LEU A 253 -13.93 -7.49 -14.44
CA LEU A 253 -13.81 -6.48 -15.49
C LEU A 253 -13.45 -5.10 -14.92
N TYR A 254 -14.08 -4.70 -13.81
CA TYR A 254 -13.75 -3.44 -13.13
C TYR A 254 -12.30 -3.41 -12.64
N ASN A 255 -11.76 -4.53 -12.14
CA ASN A 255 -10.35 -4.61 -11.76
C ASN A 255 -9.38 -4.42 -12.96
N LEU A 256 -9.78 -4.81 -14.18
CA LEU A 256 -8.99 -4.52 -15.39
C LEU A 256 -9.10 -3.05 -15.82
N TYR A 257 -10.28 -2.46 -15.66
CA TYR A 257 -10.50 -1.03 -15.90
C TYR A 257 -9.59 -0.16 -15.03
N ILE A 258 -9.55 -0.43 -13.72
CA ILE A 258 -8.78 0.41 -12.79
C ILE A 258 -7.26 0.17 -12.84
N ILE A 259 -6.78 -0.96 -13.37
CA ILE A 259 -5.32 -1.22 -13.52
C ILE A 259 -4.76 -0.71 -14.84
N ALA A 260 -5.60 -0.61 -15.89
CA ALA A 260 -5.18 -0.09 -17.19
C ALA A 260 -4.46 1.28 -17.12
N PRO A 261 -4.94 2.30 -16.36
CA PRO A 261 -4.25 3.59 -16.28
C PRO A 261 -2.89 3.52 -15.58
N ASP A 262 -2.62 2.46 -14.81
CA ASP A 262 -1.33 2.24 -14.15
C ASP A 262 -0.27 1.60 -15.09
N MET A 263 -0.68 1.14 -16.27
CA MET A 263 0.15 0.39 -17.23
C MET A 263 0.29 1.08 -18.60
N THR A 264 0.08 2.40 -18.67
CA THR A 264 0.02 3.15 -19.95
C THR A 264 1.33 3.15 -20.73
N GLU A 265 2.47 2.90 -20.08
CA GLU A 265 3.78 2.79 -20.74
C GLU A 265 4.03 1.38 -21.30
N GLU A 266 3.38 0.37 -20.73
CA GLU A 266 3.54 -1.03 -21.12
C GLU A 266 2.57 -1.42 -22.23
N VAL A 267 1.35 -0.86 -22.20
CA VAL A 267 0.27 -1.27 -23.09
C VAL A 267 -0.70 -0.13 -23.38
N SER A 268 -1.17 -0.08 -24.62
CA SER A 268 -2.31 0.76 -25.01
C SER A 268 -3.56 -0.11 -25.09
N VAL A 269 -4.43 0.07 -24.10
CA VAL A 269 -5.75 -0.54 -24.01
C VAL A 269 -6.81 0.53 -23.76
N ASP A 270 -8.05 0.24 -24.12
CA ASP A 270 -9.19 1.15 -23.90
C ASP A 270 -10.30 0.39 -23.15
N PHE A 271 -10.17 0.34 -21.82
CA PHE A 271 -11.22 -0.20 -20.95
C PHE A 271 -12.32 0.84 -20.65
N ASP A 272 -12.05 2.14 -20.83
CA ASP A 272 -13.01 3.23 -20.60
C ASP A 272 -14.30 3.03 -21.40
N ARG A 273 -14.21 2.49 -22.62
CA ARG A 273 -15.39 2.19 -23.46
C ARG A 273 -16.43 1.29 -22.79
N TYR A 274 -16.04 0.41 -21.86
CA TYR A 274 -16.96 -0.50 -21.17
C TYR A 274 -17.70 0.19 -20.02
N PHE A 275 -17.13 1.27 -19.47
CA PHE A 275 -17.66 2.03 -18.33
C PHE A 275 -18.26 3.39 -18.74
N SER A 276 -18.04 3.81 -19.99
CA SER A 276 -18.46 5.12 -20.50
C SER A 276 -19.96 5.38 -20.34
N GLY A 277 -20.33 6.55 -19.81
CA GLY A 277 -21.72 6.99 -19.69
C GLY A 277 -22.49 6.41 -18.50
N ASP A 278 -21.83 5.75 -17.56
CA ASP A 278 -22.44 5.28 -16.31
C ASP A 278 -21.54 5.51 -15.08
N ASP A 279 -21.33 6.78 -14.77
CA ASP A 279 -20.53 7.21 -13.61
C ASP A 279 -21.07 6.68 -12.29
N ALA A 280 -22.40 6.52 -12.18
CA ALA A 280 -23.03 6.03 -10.96
C ALA A 280 -22.75 4.53 -10.72
N ASP A 281 -22.72 3.71 -11.77
CA ASP A 281 -22.31 2.30 -11.68
C ASP A 281 -20.80 2.18 -11.43
N THR A 282 -20.00 3.01 -12.09
CA THR A 282 -18.54 3.00 -11.90
C THR A 282 -18.15 3.44 -10.49
N GLU A 283 -18.81 4.47 -9.94
CA GLU A 283 -18.67 4.88 -8.54
C GLU A 283 -19.08 3.76 -7.58
N TRP A 284 -20.13 2.99 -7.93
CA TRP A 284 -20.58 1.89 -7.10
C TRP A 284 -19.53 0.77 -7.00
N PHE A 285 -18.89 0.40 -8.11
CA PHE A 285 -17.81 -0.61 -8.07
C PHE A 285 -16.59 -0.13 -7.26
N ALA A 286 -16.25 1.16 -7.36
CA ALA A 286 -15.22 1.76 -6.51
C ALA A 286 -15.59 1.69 -5.03
N TYR A 287 -16.85 1.96 -4.69
CA TYR A 287 -17.37 1.83 -3.34
C TYR A 287 -17.30 0.40 -2.81
N LEU A 288 -17.59 -0.60 -3.64
CA LEU A 288 -17.46 -2.01 -3.27
C LEU A 288 -16.02 -2.36 -2.88
N LEU A 289 -15.02 -2.03 -3.72
CA LEU A 289 -13.61 -2.24 -3.38
C LEU A 289 -13.17 -1.42 -2.16
N ASP A 290 -13.58 -0.17 -2.09
CA ASP A 290 -13.23 0.72 -0.98
C ASP A 290 -13.80 0.20 0.35
N SER A 291 -14.93 -0.50 0.34
CA SER A 291 -15.51 -1.07 1.57
C SER A 291 -14.62 -2.16 2.17
N GLU A 292 -13.96 -2.98 1.35
CA GLU A 292 -13.02 -4.01 1.80
C GLU A 292 -11.82 -3.37 2.48
N ASP A 293 -11.15 -2.42 1.83
CA ASP A 293 -9.99 -1.72 2.38
C ASP A 293 -10.37 -0.89 3.63
N PHE A 294 -11.55 -0.26 3.65
CA PHE A 294 -12.04 0.50 4.80
C PHE A 294 -12.19 -0.36 6.05
N TYR A 295 -12.85 -1.53 5.95
CA TYR A 295 -13.10 -2.39 7.11
C TYR A 295 -11.88 -3.23 7.51
N SER A 296 -11.06 -3.65 6.55
CA SER A 296 -9.90 -4.49 6.82
C SER A 296 -8.67 -3.70 7.27
N LYS A 297 -8.45 -2.48 6.75
CA LYS A 297 -7.20 -1.72 6.96
C LYS A 297 -7.43 -0.29 7.46
N GLY A 298 -8.60 0.29 7.16
CA GLY A 298 -8.95 1.68 7.47
C GLY A 298 -9.49 1.91 8.89
N PRO A 299 -10.21 3.02 9.12
CA PRO A 299 -10.80 3.36 10.42
C PRO A 299 -11.78 2.31 10.97
N ALA A 300 -12.41 1.54 10.08
CA ALA A 300 -13.26 0.40 10.41
C ALA A 300 -14.30 0.68 11.51
N PHE A 301 -14.47 -0.23 12.47
CA PHE A 301 -15.52 -0.17 13.50
C PHE A 301 -15.16 0.74 14.67
N GLN A 302 -16.13 1.50 15.13
CA GLN A 302 -16.01 2.35 16.32
C GLN A 302 -15.68 1.51 17.55
N GLY A 303 -14.75 2.01 18.37
CA GLY A 303 -14.33 1.36 19.61
C GLY A 303 -13.21 0.33 19.41
N SER A 304 -12.68 0.18 18.20
CA SER A 304 -11.50 -0.63 17.91
C SER A 304 -10.46 0.19 17.16
N ASP A 305 -9.19 -0.09 17.46
CA ASP A 305 -8.03 0.43 16.74
C ASP A 305 -7.21 -0.69 16.06
N ILE A 306 -7.72 -1.93 16.06
CA ILE A 306 -6.97 -3.12 15.65
C ILE A 306 -6.37 -3.01 14.24
N THR A 307 -7.08 -2.34 13.33
CA THR A 307 -6.67 -2.15 11.93
C THR A 307 -5.54 -1.16 11.76
N TYR A 308 -5.35 -0.22 12.69
CA TYR A 308 -4.35 0.85 12.53
C TYR A 308 -3.32 0.93 13.65
N ARG A 309 -3.57 0.35 14.84
CA ARG A 309 -2.55 0.22 15.89
C ARG A 309 -1.32 -0.55 15.42
N MET A 310 -1.49 -1.45 14.45
CA MET A 310 -0.40 -2.21 13.86
C MET A 310 0.66 -1.33 13.19
N ALA A 311 0.33 -0.07 12.84
CA ALA A 311 1.26 0.91 12.28
C ALA A 311 2.10 1.66 13.34
N THR A 312 1.94 1.34 14.63
CA THR A 312 2.72 1.97 15.72
C THR A 312 4.23 1.85 15.52
N PRO A 313 4.81 0.70 15.10
CA PRO A 313 6.25 0.59 14.85
C PRO A 313 6.77 1.62 13.83
N LEU A 314 5.97 1.95 12.81
CA LEU A 314 6.32 2.97 11.83
C LEU A 314 6.25 4.38 12.42
N LEU A 315 5.26 4.66 13.27
CA LEU A 315 5.16 5.94 13.98
C LEU A 315 6.35 6.15 14.92
N ASP A 316 6.70 5.12 15.68
CA ASP A 316 7.85 5.15 16.60
C ASP A 316 9.14 5.40 15.81
N ASP A 317 9.33 4.71 14.68
CA ASP A 317 10.50 4.89 13.82
C ASP A 317 10.61 6.29 13.18
N PHE A 318 9.48 6.92 12.81
CA PHE A 318 9.47 8.33 12.39
C PHE A 318 9.96 9.26 13.51
N LEU A 319 9.39 9.10 14.70
CA LEU A 319 9.73 9.94 15.86
C LEU A 319 11.19 9.75 16.29
N ASP A 320 11.67 8.50 16.28
CA ASP A 320 13.01 8.15 16.73
C ASP A 320 14.08 8.54 15.71
N SER A 321 13.78 8.48 14.41
CA SER A 321 14.69 8.95 13.36
C SER A 321 14.86 10.48 13.41
N MET A 322 13.76 11.22 13.60
CA MET A 322 13.80 12.65 13.87
C MET A 322 14.64 12.98 15.11
N ASP A 323 14.41 12.28 16.23
CA ASP A 323 15.16 12.51 17.47
C ASP A 323 16.65 12.15 17.32
N ALA A 324 16.98 11.07 16.62
CA ALA A 324 18.36 10.70 16.31
C ALA A 324 19.08 11.80 15.53
N ARG A 325 18.43 12.42 14.53
CA ARG A 325 19.01 13.56 13.81
C ARG A 325 19.18 14.78 14.71
N LEU A 326 18.20 15.10 15.55
CA LEU A 326 18.31 16.22 16.49
C LEU A 326 19.40 16.02 17.55
N ALA A 327 19.72 14.75 17.88
CA ALA A 327 20.80 14.34 18.76
C ALA A 327 22.18 14.25 18.06
N GLY A 328 22.26 14.50 16.75
CA GLY A 328 23.53 14.59 16.01
C GLY A 328 23.86 13.41 15.10
N SER A 329 22.89 12.55 14.76
CA SER A 329 23.07 11.56 13.69
C SER A 329 23.44 12.25 12.37
N SER A 330 24.34 11.62 11.61
CA SER A 330 24.71 12.08 10.26
C SER A 330 23.63 11.75 9.22
N THR A 331 22.62 10.95 9.55
CA THR A 331 21.50 10.69 8.62
C THR A 331 20.60 11.93 8.55
N ALA A 332 20.70 12.66 7.45
CA ALA A 332 19.96 13.90 7.21
C ALA A 332 18.65 13.70 6.45
N ALA A 333 18.42 12.51 5.88
CA ALA A 333 17.11 12.13 5.38
C ALA A 333 16.87 10.62 5.45
N THR A 334 15.61 10.19 5.69
CA THR A 334 15.22 8.77 5.65
C THR A 334 13.98 8.57 4.78
N PHE A 335 14.07 7.78 3.71
CA PHE A 335 12.95 7.52 2.80
C PHE A 335 12.58 6.05 2.76
N ARG A 336 11.31 5.75 3.07
CA ARG A 336 10.78 4.40 3.26
C ARG A 336 9.78 4.04 2.16
N PHE A 337 9.87 2.82 1.64
CA PHE A 337 9.01 2.34 0.53
C PHE A 337 8.25 1.07 0.89
N ALA A 338 6.92 1.13 0.76
CA ALA A 338 6.01 0.13 1.31
C ALA A 338 4.74 -0.06 0.47
N HIS A 339 3.59 -0.28 1.11
CA HIS A 339 2.34 -0.74 0.47
C HIS A 339 1.12 0.08 0.89
N ALA A 340 -0.03 -0.19 0.26
CA ALA A 340 -1.30 0.37 0.70
C ALA A 340 -1.62 -0.11 2.13
N GLU A 341 -1.30 -1.37 2.44
CA GLU A 341 -1.37 -1.98 3.77
C GLU A 341 -0.46 -1.32 4.81
N THR A 342 0.41 -0.40 4.39
CA THR A 342 1.22 0.45 5.27
C THR A 342 0.61 1.85 5.38
N ILE A 343 0.23 2.45 4.24
CA ILE A 343 -0.27 3.83 4.19
C ILE A 343 -1.66 3.97 4.83
N ILE A 344 -2.62 3.08 4.52
CA ILE A 344 -3.99 3.17 5.04
C ILE A 344 -4.01 3.16 6.59
N PRO A 345 -3.40 2.18 7.28
CA PRO A 345 -3.39 2.17 8.74
C PRO A 345 -2.57 3.32 9.33
N PHE A 346 -1.46 3.72 8.70
CA PHE A 346 -0.68 4.86 9.17
C PHE A 346 -1.47 6.17 9.06
N ALA A 347 -2.24 6.35 7.98
CA ALA A 347 -3.13 7.50 7.80
C ALA A 347 -4.24 7.54 8.85
N ALA A 348 -4.81 6.40 9.22
CA ALA A 348 -5.80 6.30 10.30
C ALA A 348 -5.18 6.59 11.68
N LEU A 349 -4.01 6.01 11.98
CA LEU A 349 -3.27 6.23 13.23
C LEU A 349 -2.92 7.72 13.43
N LEU A 350 -2.44 8.37 12.36
CA LEU A 350 -2.12 9.79 12.34
C LEU A 350 -3.34 10.70 12.25
N GLY A 351 -4.55 10.18 12.05
CA GLY A 351 -5.77 10.96 11.88
C GLY A 351 -5.74 11.89 10.65
N LEU A 352 -5.18 11.41 9.54
CA LEU A 352 -5.07 12.17 8.30
C LEU A 352 -6.44 12.39 7.64
N PRO A 353 -6.60 13.43 6.79
CA PRO A 353 -7.84 13.67 6.05
C PRO A 353 -8.35 12.41 5.33
N GLY A 354 -9.67 12.16 5.43
CA GLY A 354 -10.31 10.94 4.91
C GLY A 354 -10.27 9.73 5.85
N SER A 355 -9.37 9.70 6.84
CA SER A 355 -9.10 8.52 7.67
C SER A 355 -9.45 8.71 9.16
N THR A 356 -10.47 9.51 9.46
CA THR A 356 -10.80 9.91 10.85
C THR A 356 -12.13 9.37 11.38
N GLN A 357 -12.96 8.77 10.52
CA GLN A 357 -14.34 8.43 10.85
C GLN A 357 -14.54 6.90 10.89
N PRO A 358 -14.57 6.28 12.08
CA PRO A 358 -15.04 4.91 12.22
C PRO A 358 -16.56 4.82 12.05
N VAL A 359 -17.09 3.61 11.90
CA VAL A 359 -18.52 3.34 11.69
C VAL A 359 -19.08 2.37 12.72
N THR A 360 -20.41 2.30 12.81
CA THR A 360 -21.11 1.32 13.66
C THR A 360 -21.91 0.36 12.78
N PRO A 361 -22.29 -0.83 13.26
CA PRO A 361 -23.20 -1.71 12.52
C PRO A 361 -24.51 -1.04 12.10
N GLU A 362 -25.03 -0.10 12.92
CA GLU A 362 -26.27 0.64 12.66
C GLU A 362 -26.11 1.77 11.63
N ALA A 363 -24.89 2.28 11.45
CA ALA A 363 -24.54 3.31 10.48
C ALA A 363 -23.28 2.87 9.72
N PRO A 364 -23.41 1.89 8.79
CA PRO A 364 -22.26 1.30 8.10
C PRO A 364 -21.59 2.30 7.16
N TYR A 365 -20.36 1.96 6.76
CA TYR A 365 -19.61 2.72 5.78
C TYR A 365 -20.41 2.91 4.50
N THR A 366 -20.56 4.17 4.06
CA THR A 366 -21.10 4.53 2.74
C THR A 366 -20.37 5.76 2.23
N TYR A 367 -20.26 5.88 0.91
CA TYR A 367 -19.73 7.09 0.28
C TYR A 367 -20.50 8.37 0.65
N ALA A 368 -21.80 8.28 0.90
CA ALA A 368 -22.62 9.45 1.24
C ALA A 368 -22.34 10.02 2.64
N THR A 369 -21.83 9.20 3.57
CA THR A 369 -21.74 9.56 5.00
C THR A 369 -20.33 9.47 5.56
N ASN A 370 -19.38 8.91 4.80
CA ASN A 370 -17.98 8.78 5.20
C ASN A 370 -17.06 9.35 4.10
N ALA A 371 -16.03 10.08 4.51
CA ALA A 371 -15.10 10.75 3.61
C ALA A 371 -13.99 9.83 3.07
N TRP A 372 -13.82 8.63 3.62
CA TRP A 372 -12.77 7.71 3.20
C TRP A 372 -12.94 7.32 1.74
N ARG A 373 -11.89 7.43 0.93
CA ARG A 373 -11.84 6.99 -0.47
C ARG A 373 -10.45 6.45 -0.77
N GLY A 374 -10.35 5.26 -1.37
CA GLY A 374 -9.07 4.67 -1.76
C GLY A 374 -8.25 5.61 -2.65
N GLU A 375 -8.91 6.33 -3.55
CA GLU A 375 -8.28 7.26 -4.50
C GLU A 375 -7.63 8.50 -3.87
N THR A 376 -8.02 8.86 -2.64
CA THR A 376 -7.45 10.01 -1.92
C THR A 376 -6.63 9.62 -0.70
N VAL A 377 -6.91 8.46 -0.10
CA VAL A 377 -6.20 7.98 1.09
C VAL A 377 -4.95 7.21 0.70
N THR A 378 -5.03 6.45 -0.38
CA THR A 378 -3.93 5.59 -0.82
C THR A 378 -3.92 5.44 -2.34
N PRO A 379 -3.81 6.52 -3.13
CA PRO A 379 -3.46 6.40 -4.55
C PRO A 379 -2.13 5.64 -4.73
N MET A 380 -1.79 5.25 -5.95
CA MET A 380 -0.43 4.76 -6.25
C MET A 380 0.59 5.80 -5.78
N ALA A 381 1.76 5.37 -5.31
CA ALA A 381 2.80 6.26 -4.77
C ALA A 381 2.36 7.24 -3.63
N ALA A 382 1.20 7.00 -2.99
CA ALA A 382 0.75 7.77 -1.83
C ALA A 382 1.84 7.85 -0.76
N ASN A 383 2.02 9.02 -0.15
CA ASN A 383 3.16 9.28 0.73
C ASN A 383 2.87 10.28 1.85
N VAL A 384 3.51 10.05 3.00
CA VAL A 384 3.54 10.96 4.14
C VAL A 384 4.98 11.40 4.35
N GLN A 385 5.22 12.71 4.46
CA GLN A 385 6.56 13.28 4.57
C GLN A 385 6.63 14.29 5.72
N TRP A 386 7.70 14.25 6.52
CA TRP A 386 7.96 15.22 7.58
C TRP A 386 9.23 15.99 7.27
N ASP A 387 9.15 17.32 7.34
CA ASP A 387 10.28 18.23 7.21
C ASP A 387 10.58 18.86 8.57
N VAL A 388 11.79 18.68 9.08
CA VAL A 388 12.21 19.17 10.41
C VAL A 388 13.18 20.33 10.25
N PHE A 389 12.94 21.38 11.03
CA PHE A 389 13.71 22.61 11.04
C PHE A 389 14.24 22.88 12.43
N ARG A 390 15.40 23.52 12.53
CA ARG A 390 16.02 23.91 13.80
C ARG A 390 16.48 25.35 13.75
N ASP A 391 16.32 26.07 14.86
CA ASP A 391 16.88 27.41 15.03
C ASP A 391 18.21 27.40 15.81
N ALA A 392 18.85 28.58 15.90
CA ALA A 392 20.12 28.76 16.59
C ALA A 392 20.06 28.54 18.10
N SER A 393 18.86 28.57 18.71
CA SER A 393 18.68 28.24 20.13
C SER A 393 18.58 26.73 20.38
N GLY A 394 18.46 25.95 19.31
CA GLY A 394 18.29 24.50 19.34
C GLY A 394 16.83 24.04 19.32
N ARG A 395 15.85 24.96 19.30
CA ARG A 395 14.43 24.64 19.16
C ARG A 395 14.19 23.98 17.79
N ALA A 396 13.45 22.88 17.79
CA ALA A 396 13.11 22.13 16.59
C ALA A 396 11.60 22.11 16.35
N ILE A 397 11.22 22.29 15.09
CA ILE A 397 9.84 22.27 14.62
C ILE A 397 9.71 21.34 13.41
N VAL A 398 8.51 20.83 13.17
CA VAL A 398 8.21 19.91 12.08
C VAL A 398 6.96 20.36 11.31
N ARG A 399 6.97 20.11 10.00
CA ARG A 399 5.82 20.24 9.09
C ARG A 399 5.55 18.89 8.43
N MET A 400 4.27 18.50 8.34
CA MET A 400 3.84 17.30 7.63
C MET A 400 3.27 17.63 6.25
N LEU A 401 3.57 16.77 5.28
CA LEU A 401 2.96 16.72 3.96
C LEU A 401 2.28 15.35 3.78
N TYR A 402 1.11 15.34 3.16
CA TYR A 402 0.41 14.13 2.72
C TYR A 402 0.11 14.26 1.24
N ASP A 403 0.63 13.33 0.45
CA ASP A 403 0.65 13.38 -1.01
C ASP A 403 1.19 14.72 -1.53
N GLU A 404 2.28 15.19 -0.91
CA GLU A 404 2.99 16.45 -1.17
C GLU A 404 2.19 17.74 -0.88
N LYS A 405 1.01 17.65 -0.28
CA LYS A 405 0.29 18.80 0.26
C LYS A 405 0.58 18.99 1.73
N ALA A 406 1.00 20.19 2.13
CA ALA A 406 1.14 20.52 3.55
C ALA A 406 -0.23 20.49 4.25
N ILE A 407 -0.29 19.75 5.36
CA ILE A 407 -1.51 19.58 6.16
C ILE A 407 -1.19 19.75 7.65
N PRO A 408 -2.19 20.11 8.49
CA PRO A 408 -2.00 20.10 9.93
C PRO A 408 -1.83 18.66 10.43
N PHE A 409 -1.15 18.49 11.57
CA PHE A 409 -1.25 17.27 12.36
C PHE A 409 -2.67 17.12 12.93
N ARG A 410 -3.03 15.92 13.42
CA ARG A 410 -4.38 15.63 13.92
C ARG A 410 -4.86 16.61 14.98
N ALA A 411 -6.19 16.69 15.09
CA ALA A 411 -6.83 17.42 16.18
C ALA A 411 -6.25 17.00 17.55
N GLY A 412 -5.96 17.98 18.39
CA GLY A 412 -5.28 17.77 19.68
C GLY A 412 -3.77 18.06 19.66
N CYS A 413 -3.16 18.18 18.47
CA CYS A 413 -1.82 18.75 18.31
C CYS A 413 -1.91 20.29 18.24
N MET A 414 -1.01 20.99 18.93
CA MET A 414 -0.97 22.45 19.00
C MET A 414 0.10 23.02 18.05
N PRO A 415 -0.28 23.78 17.02
CA PRO A 415 0.71 24.42 16.16
C PRO A 415 1.43 25.55 16.92
N ILE A 416 2.63 25.93 16.45
CA ILE A 416 3.44 26.98 17.09
C ILE A 416 2.75 28.36 17.10
N ALA A 417 1.74 28.54 16.24
CA ALA A 417 0.86 29.70 16.16
C ALA A 417 -0.47 29.31 15.50
N ALA A 418 -1.53 30.07 15.74
CA ALA A 418 -2.82 29.85 15.08
C ALA A 418 -2.68 29.90 13.55
N GLY A 419 -3.19 28.87 12.87
CA GLY A 419 -3.10 28.74 11.40
C GLY A 419 -1.74 28.27 10.87
N SER A 420 -0.74 28.04 11.74
CA SER A 420 0.55 27.48 11.33
C SER A 420 0.43 25.99 11.02
N LEU A 421 1.22 25.52 10.05
CA LEU A 421 1.43 24.10 9.75
C LEU A 421 2.75 23.57 10.33
N PHE A 422 3.39 24.36 11.20
CA PHE A 422 4.57 23.99 11.95
C PHE A 422 4.21 23.70 13.40
N TYR A 423 4.79 22.65 13.95
CA TYR A 423 4.57 22.15 15.30
C TYR A 423 5.92 21.93 15.98
N ASP A 424 6.01 22.17 17.29
CA ASP A 424 7.21 21.77 18.04
C ASP A 424 7.35 20.24 18.02
N VAL A 425 8.56 19.72 17.85
CA VAL A 425 8.78 18.26 17.75
C VAL A 425 8.32 17.51 19.00
N GLY A 426 8.52 18.12 20.18
CA GLY A 426 8.02 17.57 21.45
C GLY A 426 6.49 17.57 21.52
N GLU A 427 5.84 18.57 20.94
CA GLU A 427 4.38 18.62 20.86
C GLU A 427 3.83 17.53 19.94
N VAL A 428 4.49 17.26 18.80
CA VAL A 428 4.11 16.15 17.91
C VAL A 428 4.26 14.81 18.62
N ARG A 429 5.39 14.56 19.31
CA ARG A 429 5.57 13.34 20.12
C ARG A 429 4.46 13.21 21.17
N ARG A 430 4.16 14.28 21.90
CA ARG A 430 3.11 14.29 22.93
C ARG A 430 1.73 14.01 22.34
N CYS A 431 1.34 14.71 21.28
CA CYS A 431 -0.02 14.61 20.76
C CYS A 431 -0.27 13.30 19.99
N LEU A 432 0.76 12.68 19.41
CA LEU A 432 0.63 11.41 18.68
C LEU A 432 0.69 10.18 19.60
N THR A 433 1.55 10.19 20.62
CA THR A 433 1.79 9.02 21.50
C THR A 433 1.13 9.12 22.87
N GLY A 434 0.75 10.34 23.31
CA GLY A 434 0.35 10.61 24.69
C GLY A 434 1.51 10.65 25.70
N ALA A 435 2.75 10.37 25.28
CA ALA A 435 3.93 10.48 26.13
C ALA A 435 4.21 11.95 26.49
N ALA A 436 4.61 12.21 27.74
CA ALA A 436 5.09 13.53 28.12
C ALA A 436 6.41 13.85 27.40
N VAL A 437 6.62 15.11 27.03
CA VAL A 437 7.88 15.60 26.45
C VAL A 437 9.01 15.31 27.44
N VAL A 438 9.94 14.41 27.08
CA VAL A 438 11.17 14.21 27.85
C VAL A 438 12.17 15.25 27.35
N ASP A 439 12.55 16.16 28.24
CA ASP A 439 13.52 17.22 27.95
C ASP A 439 14.92 16.61 27.69
N PRO A 440 15.57 16.84 26.53
CA PRO A 440 16.87 16.25 26.21
C PRO A 440 18.02 16.69 27.13
N GLY A 441 17.76 17.62 28.06
CA GLY A 441 18.76 18.23 28.94
C GLY A 441 19.03 17.52 30.28
N THR A 442 18.34 16.42 30.62
CA THR A 442 18.58 15.73 31.89
C THR A 442 19.43 14.47 31.71
N THR A 443 20.75 14.66 31.80
CA THR A 443 21.68 13.56 32.08
C THR A 443 21.39 13.02 33.48
N SER A 444 21.09 11.73 33.59
CA SER A 444 21.14 10.99 34.85
C SER A 444 22.18 9.86 34.71
N PRO A 445 23.09 9.68 35.67
CA PRO A 445 24.25 8.81 35.49
C PRO A 445 23.88 7.35 35.72
N GLY A 446 24.16 6.52 34.71
CA GLY A 446 23.97 5.07 34.81
C GLY A 446 24.52 4.36 33.60
N ALA A 447 25.85 4.40 33.43
CA ALA A 447 26.54 3.55 32.48
C ALA A 447 26.34 2.07 32.87
N SER A 448 25.67 1.29 32.02
CA SER A 448 25.68 -0.17 32.07
C SER A 448 26.58 -0.72 30.97
N ASP A 449 27.75 -1.16 31.41
CA ASP A 449 28.72 -2.11 30.85
C ASP A 449 28.22 -3.02 29.68
N PRO A 450 28.92 -3.07 28.52
CA PRO A 450 28.55 -3.96 27.42
C PRO A 450 29.16 -5.35 27.65
N GLY A 451 28.47 -6.18 28.43
CA GLY A 451 29.00 -7.48 28.81
C GLY A 451 28.01 -8.44 29.45
N ARG A 452 26.79 -8.59 28.92
CA ARG A 452 25.94 -9.75 29.30
C ARG A 452 24.85 -10.07 28.28
N LEU A 453 24.99 -11.23 27.64
CA LEU A 453 23.92 -11.87 26.87
C LEU A 453 22.85 -12.39 27.84
N PRO A 454 21.54 -12.22 27.58
CA PRO A 454 20.50 -12.93 28.30
C PRO A 454 20.37 -14.35 27.76
N GLY A 455 20.38 -15.31 28.69
CA GLY A 455 20.40 -16.75 28.41
C GLY A 455 19.04 -17.36 28.07
N SER A 456 19.12 -18.46 27.33
CA SER A 456 18.03 -19.40 27.09
C SER A 456 17.43 -19.97 28.39
N PRO A 457 16.12 -20.22 28.45
CA PRO A 457 15.52 -20.99 29.51
C PRO A 457 15.63 -22.49 29.20
N ALA A 458 16.42 -23.20 30.00
CA ALA A 458 16.31 -24.65 30.15
C ALA A 458 16.12 -24.95 31.63
N GLU A 459 15.01 -25.63 31.94
CA GLU A 459 14.88 -26.77 32.87
C GLU A 459 13.52 -26.76 33.58
N LEU A 460 12.59 -27.52 33.01
CA LEU A 460 11.62 -28.28 33.78
C LEU A 460 11.69 -29.73 33.29
N THR A 461 11.78 -30.62 34.27
CA THR A 461 12.28 -31.99 34.21
C THR A 461 11.30 -33.01 33.63
N ALA A 462 11.89 -33.91 32.83
CA ALA A 462 11.61 -35.32 32.59
C ALA A 462 10.41 -36.02 33.29
N ALA A 463 9.64 -36.74 32.48
CA ALA A 463 9.12 -38.07 32.80
C ALA A 463 9.04 -38.94 31.53
N ASP A 464 9.81 -40.04 31.56
CA ASP A 464 9.79 -41.31 30.81
C ASP A 464 8.82 -41.54 29.64
N ALA A 465 9.37 -42.01 28.50
CA ALA A 465 9.23 -43.42 28.08
C ALA A 465 10.09 -43.75 26.83
N SER A 466 10.63 -44.95 26.85
CA SER A 466 11.70 -45.52 26.02
C SER A 466 11.28 -46.19 24.70
N ALA A 467 12.30 -46.44 23.86
CA ALA A 467 12.42 -47.44 22.77
C ALA A 467 11.85 -47.01 21.39
N ALA A 468 12.49 -47.23 20.23
CA ALA A 468 13.56 -48.13 19.77
C ALA A 468 14.27 -47.48 18.54
N ARG A 469 15.61 -47.43 18.49
CA ARG A 469 16.56 -48.26 17.68
C ARG A 469 16.32 -48.38 16.16
N GLY A 470 17.40 -48.10 15.40
CA GLY A 470 17.77 -48.73 14.11
C GLY A 470 17.99 -47.71 12.98
N ASP A 471 19.20 -47.17 12.75
CA ASP A 471 20.27 -47.65 11.83
C ASP A 471 20.36 -46.68 10.60
N THR A 472 21.39 -45.81 10.44
CA THR A 472 22.69 -45.99 9.72
C THR A 472 22.52 -46.53 8.27
N LEU A 473 23.04 -45.97 7.16
CA LEU A 473 24.37 -45.43 6.78
C LEU A 473 24.31 -44.73 5.38
N ALA A 474 25.08 -43.64 5.18
CA ALA A 474 26.25 -43.43 4.29
C ALA A 474 26.00 -43.20 2.77
N ALA A 475 26.32 -42.00 2.25
CA ALA A 475 27.58 -41.59 1.57
C ALA A 475 27.54 -41.89 0.05
N THR A 476 27.61 -40.88 -0.83
CA THR A 476 28.80 -40.33 -1.53
C THR A 476 28.42 -38.94 -2.12
N GLY A 477 29.18 -37.84 -2.14
CA GLY A 477 30.63 -37.65 -2.34
C GLY A 477 30.95 -37.30 -3.81
N MET A 478 31.13 -35.99 -4.11
CA MET A 478 31.87 -35.35 -5.25
C MET A 478 31.10 -34.56 -6.34
N SER A 479 31.79 -33.54 -6.87
CA SER A 479 31.35 -32.34 -7.60
C SER A 479 31.81 -32.24 -9.07
N ALA A 480 31.20 -31.31 -9.83
CA ALA A 480 31.78 -30.28 -10.74
C ALA A 480 31.23 -30.24 -12.20
N ASP A 481 30.75 -29.05 -12.57
CA ASP A 481 30.54 -28.35 -13.86
C ASP A 481 30.57 -29.06 -15.24
N GLU A 482 29.48 -28.87 -16.02
CA GLU A 482 29.37 -28.36 -17.42
C GLU A 482 28.15 -28.94 -18.20
N LEU A 483 27.04 -28.15 -18.29
CA LEU A 483 26.06 -27.90 -19.40
C LEU A 483 25.40 -29.06 -20.23
N PRO A 484 24.27 -28.89 -20.97
CA PRO A 484 23.12 -27.95 -20.92
C PRO A 484 21.70 -28.63 -21.05
N PHE A 485 20.63 -27.82 -21.01
CA PHE A 485 19.22 -28.07 -21.45
C PHE A 485 18.24 -28.92 -20.59
N LEU A 486 17.13 -28.25 -20.24
CA LEU A 486 15.73 -28.70 -20.05
C LEU A 486 15.36 -29.81 -19.03
N ALA A 487 14.41 -29.40 -18.17
CA ALA A 487 13.39 -30.17 -17.43
C ALA A 487 13.78 -30.80 -16.08
N VAL A 488 13.16 -30.26 -15.01
CA VAL A 488 12.45 -30.88 -13.86
C VAL A 488 12.49 -29.85 -12.72
N LEU A 489 11.46 -29.02 -12.54
CA LEU A 489 10.25 -29.26 -11.72
C LEU A 489 10.52 -29.61 -10.25
N ALA A 490 9.94 -28.78 -9.37
CA ALA A 490 9.59 -29.06 -7.97
C ALA A 490 10.72 -29.27 -6.95
N SER A 491 11.07 -28.19 -6.23
CA SER A 491 11.26 -28.18 -4.76
C SER A 491 11.71 -26.78 -4.30
N ALA A 492 10.78 -25.83 -4.23
CA ALA A 492 10.89 -24.60 -3.41
C ALA A 492 9.54 -23.85 -3.40
N LEU A 493 8.47 -24.52 -3.00
CA LEU A 493 7.19 -23.89 -2.71
C LEU A 493 6.74 -24.40 -1.34
N GLY A 494 6.90 -23.55 -0.34
CA GLY A 494 6.56 -23.90 1.04
C GLY A 494 7.15 -22.90 2.03
N ALA A 495 6.76 -21.63 1.91
CA ALA A 495 6.72 -20.61 2.98
C ALA A 495 6.62 -19.17 2.41
N ALA A 496 5.75 -18.95 1.43
CA ALA A 496 5.33 -17.61 1.03
C ALA A 496 3.88 -17.71 0.58
N GLY A 497 2.98 -17.89 1.54
CA GLY A 497 1.55 -17.76 1.32
C GLY A 497 1.24 -16.29 1.05
N ILE A 498 1.35 -15.89 -0.20
CA ILE A 498 0.75 -14.66 -0.70
C ILE A 498 -0.76 -14.93 -0.71
N THR A 499 -1.44 -14.71 0.41
CA THR A 499 -2.88 -14.47 0.34
C THR A 499 -3.04 -13.07 -0.25
N ALA A 500 -3.37 -13.05 -1.55
CA ALA A 500 -4.05 -11.92 -2.15
C ALA A 500 -5.26 -11.55 -1.25
N VAL A 501 -5.57 -10.25 -1.17
CA VAL A 501 -6.85 -9.78 -0.61
C VAL A 501 -7.94 -10.63 -1.23
N GLY A 502 -8.47 -11.53 -0.42
CA GLY A 502 -9.48 -12.47 -0.83
C GLY A 502 -10.75 -11.67 -0.99
N VAL A 503 -11.35 -11.75 -2.18
CA VAL A 503 -12.81 -11.68 -2.24
C VAL A 503 -13.28 -12.68 -1.18
N VAL A 504 -13.98 -12.15 -0.19
CA VAL A 504 -14.46 -12.87 0.99
C VAL A 504 -14.97 -14.24 0.55
N ARG A 505 -14.40 -15.32 1.11
CA ARG A 505 -14.83 -16.69 0.82
C ARG A 505 -16.32 -16.82 1.14
N ARG A 506 -17.18 -16.81 0.12
CA ARG A 506 -18.60 -17.13 0.27
C ARG A 506 -18.74 -18.62 0.60
N PRO A 507 -19.29 -19.02 1.77
CA PRO A 507 -19.63 -20.41 2.00
C PRO A 507 -20.85 -20.78 1.15
N ARG A 508 -20.82 -21.99 0.58
CA ARG A 508 -21.94 -22.61 -0.16
C ARG A 508 -23.26 -22.44 0.60
N ARG A 509 -24.29 -21.93 -0.08
CA ARG A 509 -25.67 -22.30 0.25
C ARG A 509 -25.91 -23.68 -0.36
N GLU A 510 -26.09 -24.69 0.49
CA GLU A 510 -26.64 -25.99 0.08
C GLU A 510 -28.08 -25.88 -0.43
#